data_AF-A0A975P3N5-F1
#
_entry.id   AF-A0A975P3N5-F1
#
_cell.length_a   1.000
_cell.length_b   1.000
_cell.length_c   1.000
_cell.angle_alpha   90.00
_cell.angle_beta   90.00
_cell.angle_gamma   90.00
#
_symmetry.space_group_name_H-M   'P 1'
#
loop_
_entity.id
_entity.type
_entity.pdbx_description
1 polymer ?
#
loop_
_entity_poly.entity_id
_entity_poly.type
_entity_poly.pdbx_seq_one_letter_code
_entity_poly.pdbx_strand_id
1 'polypeptide(L)' 'MTVWTEIRCCGCRRLLFKLTAGAFSGTISIKCPRCAAYNHLRPSESPNPQRQDRDGKDASCGSSFPRKT' A
#
# COMPACT_ATOMS: atom_id res chain seq x y z
N MET A 1 -7.30 19.24 16.94
CA MET A 1 -7.04 17.94 17.61
C MET A 1 -6.23 17.08 16.66
N THR A 2 -5.06 16.60 17.07
CA THR A 2 -4.20 15.73 16.24
C THR A 2 -4.74 14.30 16.24
N VAL A 3 -4.98 13.74 15.05
CA VAL A 3 -5.39 12.34 14.87
C VAL A 3 -4.15 11.49 14.63
N TRP A 4 -4.01 10.41 15.40
CA TRP A 4 -2.89 9.46 15.30
C TRP A 4 -3.33 8.19 14.57
N THR A 5 -2.53 7.76 13.61
CA THR A 5 -2.67 6.47 12.93
C THR A 5 -1.60 5.51 13.44
N GLU A 6 -2.00 4.29 13.79
CA GLU A 6 -1.08 3.24 14.23
C GLU A 6 -0.55 2.43 13.05
N ILE A 7 0.77 2.30 12.96
CA ILE A 7 1.40 1.43 11.98
C ILE A 7 1.85 0.15 12.65
N ARG A 8 1.39 -0.97 12.09
CA ARG A 8 1.63 -2.31 12.64
C ARG A 8 2.39 -3.16 11.64
N CYS A 9 3.19 -4.07 12.17
CA CYS A 9 3.96 -5.00 11.36
C CYS A 9 3.05 -5.90 10.51
N CYS A 10 3.41 -6.08 9.24
CA CYS A 10 2.75 -6.98 8.29
C CYS A 10 2.83 -8.45 8.71
N GLY A 11 3.90 -8.87 9.40
CA GLY A 11 4.08 -10.26 9.82
C GLY A 11 3.42 -10.60 11.15
N CYS A 12 3.65 -9.79 12.19
CA CYS A 12 3.23 -10.14 13.56
C CYS A 12 2.28 -9.12 14.22
N ARG A 13 1.81 -8.11 13.49
CA ARG A 13 0.87 -7.06 13.97
C ARG A 13 1.34 -6.24 15.19
N ARG A 14 2.59 -6.41 15.62
CA ARG A 14 3.26 -5.57 16.63
C ARG A 14 3.21 -4.12 16.16
N LEU A 15 2.86 -3.20 17.07
CA LEU A 15 2.96 -1.76 16.83
C LEU A 15 4.42 -1.40 16.53
N LEU A 16 4.64 -0.73 15.40
CA LEU A 16 5.95 -0.23 14.99
C LEU A 16 6.11 1.22 15.44
N PHE A 17 5.17 2.09 15.07
CA PHE A 17 5.11 3.50 15.48
C PHE A 17 3.72 4.09 15.21
N LYS A 18 3.50 5.34 15.63
CA LYS A 18 2.30 6.14 15.32
C LYS A 18 2.70 7.36 14.49
N LEU A 19 1.82 7.78 13.58
CA LEU A 19 2.02 9.00 12.78
C LEU A 19 0.79 9.90 12.80
N THR A 20 1.02 11.19 12.61
CA THR A 20 -0.04 12.15 12.25
C THR A 20 -0.18 12.24 10.73
N ALA A 21 -1.31 12.75 10.26
CA ALA A 21 -1.49 13.06 8.83
C ALA A 21 -0.37 13.99 8.33
N GLY A 22 0.16 13.71 7.14
CA GLY A 22 1.24 14.50 6.54
C GLY A 22 2.62 14.37 7.19
N ALA A 23 2.81 13.50 8.20
CA ALA A 23 4.10 13.36 8.89
C ALA A 23 5.23 12.76 8.03
N PHE A 24 4.90 12.25 6.84
CA PHE A 24 5.87 11.56 6.00
C PHE A 24 5.58 11.71 4.51
N SER A 25 6.59 12.13 3.75
CA SER A 25 6.51 12.39 2.29
C SER A 25 7.34 11.42 1.43
N GLY A 26 8.17 10.54 2.01
CA GLY A 26 9.13 9.68 1.28
C GLY A 26 8.78 8.19 1.26
N THR A 27 9.76 7.29 1.36
CA THR A 27 9.56 5.86 1.71
C THR A 27 10.22 5.45 3.04
N ILE A 28 9.53 4.74 3.93
CA ILE A 28 10.13 4.18 5.18
C ILE A 28 10.32 2.69 5.00
N SER A 29 11.52 2.19 5.32
CA SER A 29 11.78 0.77 5.50
C SER A 29 12.13 0.52 6.97
N ILE A 30 11.33 -0.26 7.68
CA ILE A 30 11.52 -0.54 9.10
C ILE A 30 11.52 -2.06 9.36
N LYS A 31 12.55 -2.53 10.06
CA LYS A 31 12.64 -3.93 10.50
C LYS A 31 11.82 -4.11 11.78
N CYS A 32 10.99 -5.14 11.84
CA CYS A 32 10.26 -5.47 13.05
C CYS A 32 11.21 -6.12 14.08
N PRO A 33 11.33 -5.57 15.31
CA PRO A 33 12.20 -6.14 16.34
C PRO A 33 11.67 -7.48 16.88
N ARG A 34 10.40 -7.83 16.62
CA ARG A 34 9.79 -9.09 17.07
C ARG A 34 9.95 -10.23 16.07
N CYS A 35 9.62 -10.02 14.80
CA CYS A 35 9.59 -11.09 13.80
C CYS A 35 10.61 -10.90 12.66
N ALA A 36 11.50 -9.91 12.76
CA ALA A 36 12.51 -9.57 11.77
C ALA A 36 12.00 -9.19 10.35
N ALA A 37 10.69 -9.16 10.12
CA ALA A 37 10.11 -8.74 8.84
C ALA A 37 10.45 -7.28 8.52
N TYR A 38 10.87 -7.03 7.28
CA TYR A 38 11.02 -5.67 6.75
C TYR A 38 9.66 -5.16 6.25
N ASN A 39 9.27 -3.98 6.75
CA ASN A 39 8.02 -3.33 6.41
C ASN A 39 8.34 -2.09 5.56
N HIS A 40 7.85 -2.08 4.32
CA HIS A 40 8.01 -0.97 3.39
C HIS A 40 6.72 -0.15 3.36
N LEU A 41 6.77 1.07 3.89
CA LEU A 41 5.63 1.97 3.99
C LEU A 41 5.77 3.06 2.93
N ARG A 42 4.69 3.28 2.19
CA ARG A 42 4.56 4.38 1.24
C ARG A 42 3.69 5.48 1.85
N PRO A 43 3.82 6.75 1.40
CA PRO A 43 2.93 7.81 1.82
C PRO A 43 1.48 7.44 1.49
N SER A 44 0.56 7.86 2.33
CA SER A 44 -0.87 7.66 2.11
C SER A 44 -1.39 8.44 0.90
N GLU A 45 -0.75 9.57 0.59
CA GLU A 45 -1.10 10.40 -0.57
C GLU A 45 -0.36 9.87 -1.80
N SER A 46 -1.14 9.43 -2.80
CA SER A 46 -0.58 9.09 -4.10
C SER A 46 -0.14 10.37 -4.82
N PRO A 47 1.08 10.43 -5.39
CA PRO A 47 1.54 11.59 -6.15
C PRO A 47 0.71 11.87 -7.41
N ASN A 48 -0.09 10.91 -7.89
CA ASN A 48 -1.08 11.12 -8.93
C ASN A 48 -2.42 10.46 -8.54
N PRO A 49 -3.41 11.21 -8.07
CA PRO A 49 -4.72 10.66 -7.70
C PRO A 49 -5.55 10.26 -8.92
N GLN A 50 -5.27 10.82 -10.10
CA GLN A 50 -6.07 10.60 -11.30
C GLN A 50 -5.53 9.36 -12.04
N ARG A 51 -6.16 8.20 -11.79
CA ARG A 51 -6.03 7.07 -12.71
C ARG A 51 -6.62 7.51 -14.05
N GLN A 52 -5.88 7.36 -15.15
CA GLN A 52 -6.44 7.58 -16.48
C GLN A 52 -7.68 6.70 -16.64
N ASP A 53 -8.78 7.31 -17.08
CA ASP A 53 -10.00 6.58 -17.40
C ASP A 53 -9.67 5.56 -18.48
N ARG A 54 -10.23 4.36 -18.36
CA ARG A 54 -10.04 3.36 -19.42
C ARG A 54 -10.95 3.78 -20.56
N ASP A 55 -10.42 3.93 -21.77
CA ASP A 55 -11.17 4.34 -22.99
C ASP A 55 -12.29 3.37 -23.44
N GLY A 56 -12.81 2.51 -22.56
CA GLY A 56 -13.89 1.55 -22.85
C GLY A 56 -13.52 0.46 -23.85
N LYS A 57 -12.34 0.53 -24.48
CA LYS A 57 -11.76 -0.56 -25.27
C LYS A 57 -11.22 -1.59 -24.28
N ASP A 58 -12.10 -2.46 -23.83
CA ASP A 58 -11.70 -3.73 -23.24
C ASP A 58 -10.81 -4.44 -24.27
N ALA A 59 -9.50 -4.31 -24.13
CA ALA A 59 -8.58 -5.30 -24.68
C ALA A 59 -9.02 -6.60 -24.04
N SER A 60 -9.69 -7.45 -24.83
CA SER A 60 -10.10 -8.81 -24.49
C SER A 60 -9.23 -9.32 -23.36
N CYS A 61 -9.81 -9.48 -22.16
CA CYS A 61 -9.10 -9.99 -21.00
C CYS A 61 -8.22 -11.16 -21.47
N GLY A 62 -6.90 -10.96 -21.38
CA GLY A 62 -5.89 -11.81 -21.99
C GLY A 62 -5.75 -13.16 -21.29
N SER A 63 -6.86 -13.83 -20.97
CA SER A 63 -6.80 -15.25 -20.65
C SER A 63 -6.36 -15.97 -21.91
N SER A 64 -5.13 -16.46 -21.91
CA SER A 64 -4.63 -17.42 -22.90
C SER A 64 -5.38 -18.75 -22.86
N PHE A 65 -6.24 -18.95 -21.86
CA PHE A 65 -7.07 -20.13 -21.71
C PHE A 65 -8.35 -19.99 -22.55
N PRO A 66 -8.65 -20.95 -23.45
CA PRO A 66 -9.92 -20.98 -24.13
C PRO A 66 -11.05 -21.27 -23.12
N ARG A 67 -12.23 -20.64 -23.32
CA ARG A 67 -13.43 -21.03 -22.58
C ARG A 67 -13.77 -22.48 -22.98
N LYS A 68 -13.91 -23.36 -22.00
CA LYS A 68 -14.52 -24.68 -22.23
C LYS A 68 -16.01 -24.45 -22.48
N THR A 69 -16.47 -24.85 -23.67
CA THR A 69 -17.89 -25.00 -24.03
C THR A 69 -18.47 -26.25 -23.40
#